data_AF-V7HZ44-F1
#
_entry.id   AF-V7HZ44-F1
#
_cell.length_a   1.000
_cell.length_b   1.000
_cell.length_c   1.000
_cell.angle_alpha   90.00
_cell.angle_beta   90.00
_cell.angle_gamma   90.00
#
_symmetry.space_group_name_H-M   'P 1'
#
loop_
_entity.id
_entity.type
_entity.pdbx_description
1 polymer ?
#
loop_
_entity_poly.entity_id
_entity_poly.type
_entity_poly.pdbx_seq_one_letter_code
_entity_poly.pdbx_strand_id
1 'polypeptide(L)'
;MPKQTFFNLPVEKQTRLLEAAHHEFSRRGFNEASINQIIKEAGVSRGSFYQYFEDKHDLYQYFARKLGENLEAAQKAILPLAGQDLFSYYQKSFTLMLEDFYLGENREFYRTMIANRDYRLLSKDEHHQNIEKRLQEVYDSLSEEKYRFESYGDFRLFNIILEGAVFRIIGGKLSHDEVTAEKISQIEAQITKVLTWFQDGVLKTERK
;
A
#
# COMPACT_ATOMS: atom_id res chain seq x y z
N MET A 1 -4.13 -11.26 13.22
CA MET A 1 -3.89 -12.37 12.27
C MET A 1 -5.00 -13.41 12.42
N PRO A 2 -5.54 -13.99 11.33
CA PRO A 2 -6.60 -15.00 11.43
C PRO A 2 -6.18 -16.20 12.27
N LYS A 3 -7.13 -16.81 12.96
CA LYS A 3 -6.93 -18.04 13.73
C LYS A 3 -6.69 -19.23 12.80
N GLN A 4 -5.99 -20.27 13.26
CA GLN A 4 -5.67 -21.48 12.47
C GLN A 4 -6.92 -22.14 11.85
N THR A 5 -8.05 -22.05 12.54
CA THR A 5 -9.38 -22.48 12.11
C THR A 5 -9.82 -21.86 10.78
N PHE A 6 -9.43 -20.61 10.49
CA PHE A 6 -9.69 -19.97 9.18
C PHE A 6 -8.93 -20.69 8.06
N PHE A 7 -7.64 -20.97 8.28
CA PHE A 7 -6.79 -21.62 7.28
C PHE A 7 -7.13 -23.09 7.04
N ASN A 8 -7.83 -23.71 7.99
CA ASN A 8 -8.35 -25.07 7.85
C ASN A 8 -9.67 -25.14 7.04
N LEU A 9 -10.24 -23.98 6.64
CA LEU A 9 -11.42 -23.97 5.80
C LEU A 9 -11.08 -24.37 4.36
N PRO A 10 -12.03 -25.01 3.64
CA PRO A 10 -11.95 -25.12 2.18
C PRO A 10 -11.71 -23.75 1.56
N VAL A 11 -10.89 -23.70 0.51
CA VAL A 11 -10.48 -22.46 -0.16
C VAL A 11 -11.70 -21.64 -0.59
N GLU A 12 -12.76 -22.30 -1.06
CA GLU A 12 -14.00 -21.66 -1.50
C GLU A 12 -14.73 -20.94 -0.34
N LYS A 13 -14.59 -21.42 0.90
CA LYS A 13 -15.13 -20.73 2.07
C LYS A 13 -14.28 -19.54 2.48
N GLN A 14 -12.95 -19.64 2.36
CA GLN A 14 -12.05 -18.52 2.61
C GLN A 14 -12.33 -17.40 1.61
N THR A 15 -12.39 -17.74 0.32
CA THR A 15 -12.67 -16.80 -0.77
C THR A 15 -13.99 -16.07 -0.56
N ARG A 16 -15.10 -16.77 -0.32
CA ARG A 16 -16.40 -16.12 -0.11
C ARG A 16 -16.42 -15.15 1.07
N LEU A 17 -15.70 -15.47 2.16
CA LEU A 17 -15.62 -14.57 3.30
C LEU A 17 -14.80 -13.32 2.98
N LEU A 18 -13.69 -13.46 2.23
CA LEU A 18 -12.87 -12.33 1.80
C LEU A 18 -13.55 -11.50 0.71
N GLU A 19 -14.34 -12.09 -0.18
CA GLU A 19 -15.15 -11.37 -1.17
C GLU A 19 -16.27 -10.56 -0.50
N ALA A 20 -16.97 -11.14 0.49
CA ALA A 20 -17.95 -10.40 1.28
C ALA A 20 -17.31 -9.26 2.08
N ALA A 21 -16.11 -9.48 2.62
CA ALA A 21 -15.32 -8.44 3.28
C ALA A 21 -14.93 -7.34 2.29
N HIS A 22 -14.48 -7.71 1.08
CA HIS A 22 -14.16 -6.77 0.02
C HIS A 22 -15.35 -5.89 -0.33
N HIS A 23 -16.51 -6.48 -0.61
CA HIS A 23 -17.72 -5.73 -0.94
C HIS A 23 -18.12 -4.74 0.16
N GLU A 24 -18.14 -5.17 1.42
CA GLU A 24 -18.56 -4.32 2.53
C GLU A 24 -17.54 -3.20 2.81
N PHE A 25 -16.23 -3.52 2.86
CA PHE A 25 -15.20 -2.53 3.14
C PHE A 25 -15.00 -1.54 1.99
N SER A 26 -15.11 -1.97 0.73
CA SER A 26 -15.05 -1.08 -0.42
C SER A 26 -16.19 -0.07 -0.44
N ARG A 27 -17.37 -0.47 0.03
CA ARG A 27 -18.56 0.39 -0.02
C ARG A 27 -18.67 1.32 1.19
N ARG A 28 -18.32 0.85 2.38
CA ARG A 28 -18.61 1.55 3.65
C ARG A 28 -17.36 2.01 4.39
N GLY A 29 -16.20 1.46 4.04
CA GLY A 29 -14.99 1.61 4.83
C GLY A 29 -15.07 0.89 6.17
N PHE A 30 -13.99 0.94 6.92
CA PHE A 30 -13.85 0.14 8.13
C PHE A 30 -14.88 0.50 9.20
N ASN A 31 -15.06 1.79 9.49
CA ASN A 31 -15.89 2.22 10.61
C ASN A 31 -17.36 1.81 10.41
N GLU A 32 -17.91 2.03 9.22
CA GLU A 32 -19.32 1.75 8.92
C GLU A 32 -19.59 0.31 8.47
N ALA A 33 -18.56 -0.47 8.13
CA ALA A 33 -18.72 -1.87 7.76
C ALA A 33 -19.31 -2.73 8.89
N SER A 34 -20.22 -3.63 8.53
CA SER A 34 -20.95 -4.51 9.45
C SER A 34 -20.52 -5.96 9.34
N ILE A 35 -20.06 -6.55 10.44
CA ILE A 35 -19.82 -8.01 10.54
C ILE A 35 -21.08 -8.78 10.15
N ASN A 36 -22.27 -8.32 10.55
CA ASN A 36 -23.52 -9.01 10.24
C ASN A 36 -23.82 -9.04 8.74
N GLN A 37 -23.44 -7.99 8.01
CA GLN A 37 -23.59 -7.97 6.56
C GLN A 37 -22.58 -8.90 5.88
N ILE A 38 -21.32 -8.86 6.31
CA ILE A 38 -20.24 -9.72 5.80
C ILE A 38 -20.60 -11.21 5.98
N ILE A 39 -21.00 -11.62 7.18
CA ILE A 39 -21.31 -13.04 7.45
C ILE A 39 -22.57 -13.51 6.70
N LYS A 40 -23.56 -12.61 6.52
CA LYS A 40 -24.77 -12.90 5.75
C LYS A 40 -24.43 -13.16 4.28
N GLU A 41 -23.60 -12.31 3.70
CA GLU A 41 -23.16 -12.42 2.31
C GLU A 41 -22.24 -13.62 2.08
N ALA A 42 -21.31 -13.88 3.01
CA ALA A 42 -20.43 -15.05 2.96
C ALA A 42 -21.15 -16.39 3.24
N GLY A 43 -22.37 -16.36 3.77
CA GLY A 43 -23.08 -17.57 4.23
C GLY A 43 -22.41 -18.23 5.43
N VAL A 44 -21.90 -17.43 6.36
CA VAL A 44 -21.17 -17.85 7.57
C VAL A 44 -21.98 -17.47 8.81
N SER A 45 -21.95 -18.30 9.86
CA SER A 45 -22.61 -17.95 11.13
C SER A 45 -21.78 -16.93 11.93
N ARG A 46 -22.42 -16.16 12.81
CA ARG A 46 -21.70 -15.23 13.70
C ARG A 46 -20.70 -15.96 14.61
N GLY A 47 -21.07 -17.14 15.11
CA GLY A 47 -20.16 -17.97 15.91
C GLY A 47 -18.93 -18.41 15.11
N SER A 48 -19.13 -18.84 13.86
CA SER A 48 -18.04 -19.21 12.95
C SER A 48 -17.11 -18.04 12.65
N PHE A 49 -17.63 -16.83 12.46
CA PHE A 49 -16.78 -15.64 12.28
C PHE A 49 -15.79 -15.47 13.44
N TYR A 50 -16.27 -15.53 14.69
CA TYR A 50 -15.39 -15.38 15.86
C TYR A 50 -14.50 -16.59 16.12
N GLN A 51 -14.79 -17.75 15.50
CA GLN A 51 -13.85 -18.86 15.44
C GLN A 51 -12.70 -18.57 14.48
N TYR A 52 -12.87 -17.76 13.44
CA TYR A 52 -11.86 -17.46 12.41
C TYR A 52 -11.06 -16.19 12.70
N PHE A 53 -11.73 -15.14 13.16
CA PHE A 53 -11.15 -13.82 13.43
C PHE A 53 -11.46 -13.42 14.88
N GLU A 54 -10.60 -12.60 15.46
CA GLU A 54 -10.87 -12.03 16.79
C GLU A 54 -11.98 -10.99 16.72
N ASP A 55 -11.93 -10.11 15.72
CA ASP A 55 -12.90 -9.06 15.50
C ASP A 55 -12.90 -8.56 14.03
N LYS A 56 -13.59 -7.43 13.78
CA LYS A 56 -13.63 -6.78 12.46
C LYS A 56 -12.27 -6.25 12.02
N HIS A 57 -11.45 -5.80 12.96
CA HIS A 57 -10.14 -5.22 12.71
C HIS A 57 -9.15 -6.29 12.24
N ASP A 58 -9.15 -7.45 12.88
CA ASP A 58 -8.37 -8.62 12.46
C ASP A 58 -8.70 -9.05 11.02
N LEU A 59 -9.99 -9.14 10.68
CA LEU A 59 -10.42 -9.39 9.30
C LEU A 59 -9.95 -8.29 8.35
N TYR A 60 -10.14 -7.01 8.71
CA TYR A 60 -9.76 -5.89 7.86
C TYR A 60 -8.26 -5.87 7.56
N GLN A 61 -7.42 -6.07 8.56
CA GLN A 61 -5.96 -6.12 8.39
C GLN A 61 -5.53 -7.28 7.50
N TYR A 62 -6.07 -8.49 7.75
CA TYR A 62 -5.75 -9.65 6.93
C TYR A 62 -6.16 -9.45 5.47
N PHE A 63 -7.38 -8.93 5.25
CA PHE A 63 -7.91 -8.64 3.94
C PHE A 63 -7.07 -7.58 3.19
N ALA A 64 -6.80 -6.43 3.82
CA ALA A 64 -6.02 -5.37 3.22
C ALA A 64 -4.60 -5.82 2.87
N ARG A 65 -3.97 -6.64 3.74
CA ARG A 65 -2.67 -7.26 3.44
C ARG A 65 -2.75 -8.15 2.22
N LYS A 66 -3.76 -9.02 2.15
CA LYS A 66 -3.98 -9.92 1.00
C LYS A 66 -4.13 -9.17 -0.31
N LEU A 67 -4.84 -8.04 -0.31
CA LEU A 67 -4.95 -7.19 -1.50
C LEU A 67 -3.59 -6.59 -1.92
N GLY A 68 -2.77 -6.18 -0.95
CA GLY A 68 -1.46 -5.57 -1.21
C GLY A 68 -0.37 -6.54 -1.67
N GLU A 69 -0.57 -7.87 -1.58
CA GLU A 69 0.47 -8.88 -1.89
C GLU A 69 1.00 -8.76 -3.33
N ASN A 70 0.13 -8.48 -4.31
CA ASN A 70 0.55 -8.32 -5.71
C ASN A 70 1.42 -7.07 -5.91
N LEU A 71 1.04 -5.95 -5.30
CA LEU A 71 1.83 -4.72 -5.35
C LEU A 71 3.17 -4.90 -4.63
N GLU A 72 3.17 -5.56 -3.46
CA GLU A 72 4.39 -5.88 -2.71
C GLU A 72 5.35 -6.76 -3.54
N ALA A 73 4.83 -7.78 -4.22
CA ALA A 73 5.61 -8.64 -5.11
C ALA A 73 6.18 -7.86 -6.31
N ALA A 74 5.37 -7.00 -6.94
CA ALA A 74 5.81 -6.16 -8.06
C ALA A 74 6.90 -5.17 -7.64
N GLN A 75 6.77 -4.54 -6.47
CA GLN A 75 7.80 -3.65 -5.91
C GLN A 75 9.09 -4.39 -5.57
N LYS A 76 9.00 -5.63 -5.08
CA LYS A 76 10.18 -6.47 -4.84
C LYS A 76 10.90 -6.83 -6.14
N ALA A 77 10.16 -7.11 -7.21
CA ALA A 77 10.74 -7.45 -8.51
C ALA A 77 11.57 -6.31 -9.13
N ILE A 78 11.25 -5.05 -8.80
CA ILE A 78 11.98 -3.88 -9.29
C ILE A 78 13.08 -3.39 -8.35
N LEU A 79 13.30 -4.05 -7.20
CA LEU A 79 14.33 -3.67 -6.23
C LEU A 79 15.74 -3.51 -6.84
N PRO A 80 16.19 -4.34 -7.82
CA PRO A 80 17.48 -4.13 -8.48
C PRO A 80 17.64 -2.78 -9.20
N LEU A 81 16.54 -2.07 -9.50
CA LEU A 81 16.61 -0.71 -10.04
C LEU A 81 17.16 0.28 -9.02
N ALA A 82 16.93 0.08 -7.72
CA ALA A 82 17.38 1.02 -6.69
C ALA A 82 18.90 1.18 -6.67
N GLY A 83 19.63 0.06 -6.79
CA GLY A 83 21.09 0.06 -6.85
C GLY A 83 21.67 0.68 -8.13
N GLN A 84 20.88 0.74 -9.21
CA GLN A 84 21.26 1.45 -10.44
C GLN A 84 20.94 2.94 -10.31
N ASP A 85 19.68 3.23 -9.98
CA ASP A 85 19.13 4.57 -9.84
C ASP A 85 17.90 4.58 -8.93
N LEU A 86 18.05 5.23 -7.77
CA LEU A 86 17.03 5.33 -6.73
C LEU A 86 15.76 6.03 -7.23
N PHE A 87 15.91 7.04 -8.08
CA PHE A 87 14.78 7.81 -8.61
C PHE A 87 14.00 7.05 -9.68
N SER A 88 14.68 6.26 -10.49
CA SER A 88 14.05 5.28 -11.40
C SER A 88 13.27 4.23 -10.62
N TYR A 89 13.83 3.72 -9.51
CA TYR A 89 13.10 2.82 -8.60
C TYR A 89 11.85 3.48 -8.03
N TYR A 90 11.94 4.71 -7.51
CA TYR A 90 10.76 5.40 -6.98
C TYR A 90 9.72 5.70 -8.05
N GLN A 91 10.14 6.17 -9.23
CA GLN A 91 9.24 6.43 -10.34
C GLN A 91 8.45 5.16 -10.70
N LYS A 92 9.15 4.03 -10.87
CA LYS A 92 8.48 2.77 -11.18
C LYS A 92 7.59 2.28 -10.03
N SER A 93 8.04 2.40 -8.79
CA SER A 93 7.27 2.03 -7.60
C SER A 93 5.95 2.82 -7.48
N PHE A 94 6.01 4.13 -7.72
CA PHE A 94 4.83 4.98 -7.68
C PHE A 94 3.91 4.76 -8.87
N THR A 95 4.44 4.50 -10.07
CA THR A 95 3.61 4.07 -11.22
C THR A 95 2.82 2.80 -10.89
N LEU A 96 3.47 1.76 -10.33
CA LEU A 96 2.78 0.53 -9.93
C LEU A 96 1.68 0.80 -8.88
N MET A 97 1.96 1.68 -7.92
CA MET A 97 0.97 2.08 -6.91
C MET A 97 -0.22 2.83 -7.52
N LEU A 98 0.03 3.74 -8.47
CA LEU A 98 -1.03 4.44 -9.18
C LEU A 98 -1.90 3.50 -10.00
N GLU A 99 -1.28 2.58 -10.75
CA GLU A 99 -1.98 1.57 -11.53
C GLU A 99 -2.91 0.74 -10.61
N ASP A 100 -2.40 0.26 -9.48
CA ASP A 100 -3.20 -0.53 -8.53
C ASP A 100 -4.34 0.28 -7.90
N PHE A 101 -4.07 1.52 -7.47
CA PHE A 101 -5.05 2.33 -6.74
C PHE A 101 -6.14 2.93 -7.62
N TYR A 102 -5.82 3.25 -8.88
CA TYR A 102 -6.74 3.95 -9.78
C TYR A 102 -7.34 3.06 -10.86
N LEU A 103 -6.57 2.09 -11.38
CA LEU A 103 -6.96 1.26 -12.52
C LEU A 103 -7.21 -0.20 -12.13
N GLY A 104 -6.73 -0.62 -10.96
CA GLY A 104 -6.90 -1.97 -10.44
C GLY A 104 -8.35 -2.34 -10.13
N GLU A 105 -8.57 -3.65 -10.01
CA GLU A 105 -9.87 -4.23 -9.65
C GLU A 105 -10.33 -3.77 -8.25
N ASN A 106 -9.38 -3.48 -7.35
CA ASN A 106 -9.64 -3.08 -5.97
C ASN A 106 -9.68 -1.55 -5.76
N ARG A 107 -9.77 -0.74 -6.83
CA ARG A 107 -9.74 0.73 -6.73
C ARG A 107 -10.78 1.31 -5.77
N GLU A 108 -11.98 0.73 -5.68
CA GLU A 108 -13.02 1.20 -4.76
C GLU A 108 -12.64 0.99 -3.31
N PHE A 109 -11.96 -0.12 -2.99
CA PHE A 109 -11.40 -0.36 -1.67
C PHE A 109 -10.38 0.73 -1.32
N TYR A 110 -9.40 0.96 -2.20
CA TYR A 110 -8.35 1.95 -1.96
C TYR A 110 -8.92 3.36 -1.84
N ARG A 111 -9.89 3.72 -2.69
CA ARG A 111 -10.61 4.99 -2.63
C ARG A 111 -11.26 5.21 -1.28
N THR A 112 -12.04 4.25 -0.82
CA THR A 112 -12.75 4.33 0.47
C THR A 112 -11.76 4.32 1.64
N MET A 113 -10.75 3.47 1.60
CA MET A 113 -9.71 3.39 2.63
C MET A 113 -8.97 4.73 2.81
N ILE A 114 -8.60 5.38 1.70
CA ILE A 114 -7.87 6.65 1.74
C ILE A 114 -8.80 7.80 2.17
N ALA A 115 -10.02 7.87 1.64
CA ALA A 115 -11.01 8.89 2.01
C ALA A 115 -11.34 8.85 3.50
N ASN A 116 -11.54 7.66 4.05
CA ASN A 116 -11.90 7.47 5.46
C ASN A 116 -10.68 7.45 6.40
N ARG A 117 -9.47 7.49 5.84
CA ARG A 117 -8.20 7.36 6.56
C ARG A 117 -8.06 6.04 7.30
N ASP A 118 -8.70 5.00 6.79
CA ASP A 118 -8.67 3.64 7.34
C ASP A 118 -7.28 3.00 7.16
N TYR A 119 -6.43 3.53 6.28
CA TYR A 119 -5.02 3.13 6.17
C TYR A 119 -4.25 3.26 7.49
N ARG A 120 -4.73 4.08 8.45
CA ARG A 120 -4.13 4.19 9.80
C ARG A 120 -4.38 2.96 10.68
N LEU A 121 -5.37 2.15 10.32
CA LEU A 121 -5.71 0.90 11.00
C LEU A 121 -4.79 -0.25 10.59
N LEU A 122 -4.08 -0.06 9.47
CA LEU A 122 -2.98 -0.91 9.03
C LEU A 122 -1.76 -0.53 9.88
N SER A 123 -1.59 -1.11 11.07
CA SER A 123 -0.50 -0.74 11.99
C SER A 123 0.32 -1.93 12.50
N LYS A 124 1.65 -1.70 12.53
CA LYS A 124 2.76 -2.26 13.35
C LYS A 124 3.09 -3.76 13.37
N ASP A 125 2.39 -4.60 12.63
CA ASP A 125 2.76 -6.03 12.54
C ASP A 125 3.72 -6.33 11.35
N GLU A 126 3.88 -7.61 11.01
CA GLU A 126 4.72 -8.18 9.93
C GLU A 126 4.83 -7.32 8.66
N HIS A 127 3.73 -6.72 8.18
CA HIS A 127 3.76 -5.89 6.97
C HIS A 127 4.60 -4.61 7.14
N HIS A 128 4.57 -3.99 8.32
CA HIS A 128 5.43 -2.84 8.62
C HIS A 128 6.90 -3.27 8.72
N GLN A 129 7.16 -4.47 9.26
CA GLN A 129 8.50 -5.06 9.27
C GLN A 129 8.99 -5.38 7.84
N ASN A 130 8.12 -5.85 6.95
CA ASN A 130 8.46 -6.08 5.54
C ASN A 130 8.78 -4.77 4.80
N ILE A 131 8.02 -3.69 5.05
CA ILE A 131 8.31 -2.37 4.48
C ILE A 131 9.66 -1.86 4.97
N GLU A 132 9.91 -1.87 6.28
CA GLU A 132 11.20 -1.43 6.84
C GLU A 132 12.36 -2.28 6.33
N LYS A 133 12.18 -3.61 6.24
CA LYS A 133 13.18 -4.50 5.65
C LYS A 133 13.46 -4.15 4.19
N ARG A 134 12.43 -3.88 3.39
CA ARG A 134 12.59 -3.48 1.99
C ARG A 134 13.29 -2.12 1.87
N LEU A 135 12.97 -1.16 2.73
CA LEU A 135 13.66 0.13 2.76
C LEU A 135 15.15 -0.03 3.12
N GLN A 136 15.46 -0.93 4.05
CA GLN A 136 16.85 -1.29 4.37
C GLN A 136 17.54 -1.92 3.16
N GLU A 137 16.91 -2.89 2.48
CA GLU A 137 17.46 -3.52 1.27
C GLU A 137 17.70 -2.50 0.14
N VAL A 138 16.79 -1.53 -0.03
CA VAL A 138 16.96 -0.42 -0.96
C VAL A 138 18.17 0.40 -0.58
N TYR A 139 18.28 0.82 0.68
CA TYR A 139 19.42 1.59 1.20
C TYR A 139 20.76 0.86 1.02
N ASP A 140 20.81 -0.41 1.38
CA ASP A 140 22.01 -1.25 1.28
C ASP A 140 22.47 -1.43 -0.18
N SER A 141 21.56 -1.27 -1.15
CA SER A 141 21.90 -1.32 -2.57
C SER A 141 22.46 -0.01 -3.13
N LEU A 142 22.36 1.10 -2.40
CA LEU A 142 22.74 2.42 -2.90
C LEU A 142 24.26 2.62 -2.92
N SER A 143 24.74 3.26 -3.98
CA SER A 143 26.13 3.74 -4.03
C SER A 143 26.31 4.94 -3.10
N GLU A 144 27.22 4.79 -2.13
CA GLU A 144 27.67 5.89 -1.28
C GLU A 144 28.32 7.03 -2.08
N GLU A 145 28.87 6.77 -3.27
CA GLU A 145 29.48 7.80 -4.12
C GLU A 145 28.43 8.69 -4.80
N LYS A 146 27.23 8.16 -5.05
CA LYS A 146 26.16 8.84 -5.81
C LYS A 146 25.26 9.71 -4.93
N TYR A 147 24.96 9.28 -3.70
CA TYR A 147 23.98 9.94 -2.83
C TYR A 147 24.58 10.49 -1.53
N ARG A 148 23.93 11.51 -0.96
CA ARG A 148 24.36 12.23 0.27
C ARG A 148 23.89 11.59 1.58
N PHE A 149 23.30 10.40 1.56
CA PHE A 149 22.85 9.73 2.80
C PHE A 149 24.07 9.30 3.61
N GLU A 150 24.15 9.73 4.88
CA GLU A 150 25.24 9.35 5.80
C GLU A 150 24.87 8.11 6.62
N SER A 151 23.58 7.82 6.72
CA SER A 151 23.04 6.69 7.47
C SER A 151 21.69 6.21 6.91
N TYR A 152 21.29 5.01 7.31
CA TYR A 152 19.91 4.53 7.10
C TYR A 152 18.88 5.48 7.72
N GLY A 153 19.23 6.15 8.83
CA GLY A 153 18.38 7.15 9.47
C GLY A 153 18.03 8.31 8.54
N ASP A 154 19.02 8.84 7.80
CA ASP A 154 18.81 9.92 6.84
C ASP A 154 17.97 9.47 5.67
N PHE A 155 18.26 8.28 5.13
CA PHE A 155 17.47 7.69 4.06
C PHE A 155 16.02 7.43 4.46
N ARG A 156 15.80 6.98 5.70
CA ARG A 156 14.46 6.76 6.25
C ARG A 156 13.71 8.08 6.41
N LEU A 157 14.36 9.12 6.91
CA LEU A 157 13.76 10.46 6.98
C LEU A 157 13.39 10.99 5.59
N PHE A 158 14.30 10.84 4.62
CA PHE A 158 14.03 11.17 3.23
C PHE A 158 12.79 10.43 2.69
N ASN A 159 12.67 9.11 2.93
CA ASN A 159 11.51 8.33 2.52
C ASN A 159 10.22 8.84 3.14
N ILE A 160 10.20 9.10 4.46
CA ILE A 160 8.99 9.58 5.15
C ILE A 160 8.48 10.89 4.51
N ILE A 161 9.39 11.81 4.16
CA ILE A 161 9.01 13.09 3.54
C ILE A 161 8.53 12.86 2.11
N LEU A 162 9.24 12.05 1.32
CA LEU A 162 8.88 11.73 -0.05
C LEU A 162 7.51 11.04 -0.13
N GLU A 163 7.33 9.95 0.63
CA GLU A 163 6.06 9.22 0.71
C GLU A 163 4.92 10.14 1.21
N GLY A 164 5.18 10.99 2.20
CA GLY A 164 4.20 11.96 2.67
C GLY A 164 3.76 12.96 1.59
N ALA A 165 4.68 13.41 0.74
CA ALA A 165 4.37 14.28 -0.39
C ALA A 165 3.58 13.54 -1.47
N VAL A 166 4.02 12.34 -1.86
CA VAL A 166 3.36 11.53 -2.89
C VAL A 166 1.98 11.06 -2.45
N PHE A 167 1.84 10.61 -1.20
CA PHE A 167 0.55 10.19 -0.64
C PHE A 167 -0.47 11.32 -0.65
N ARG A 168 -0.06 12.57 -0.42
CA ARG A 168 -0.95 13.75 -0.54
C ARG A 168 -1.40 13.98 -1.98
N ILE A 169 -0.52 13.81 -2.95
CA ILE A 169 -0.84 13.95 -4.38
C ILE A 169 -1.85 12.88 -4.80
N ILE A 170 -1.60 11.62 -4.43
CA ILE A 170 -2.47 10.47 -4.72
C ILE A 170 -3.81 10.64 -3.99
N GLY A 171 -3.80 10.70 -2.65
CA GLY A 171 -5.03 10.68 -1.87
C GLY A 171 -5.93 11.90 -2.06
N GLY A 172 -5.34 13.07 -2.36
CA GLY A 172 -6.10 14.29 -2.64
C GLY A 172 -7.01 14.16 -3.87
N LYS A 173 -6.61 13.38 -4.88
CA LYS A 173 -7.37 13.20 -6.12
C LYS A 173 -8.20 11.92 -6.17
N LEU A 174 -7.84 10.92 -5.36
CA LEU A 174 -8.59 9.66 -5.28
C LEU A 174 -9.99 9.84 -4.66
N SER A 175 -10.16 10.78 -3.74
CA SER A 175 -11.32 10.87 -2.85
C SER A 175 -12.54 11.62 -3.42
N HIS A 176 -12.40 12.39 -4.50
CA HIS A 176 -13.43 13.37 -4.89
C HIS A 176 -13.95 13.26 -6.33
N ASP A 177 -13.36 12.43 -7.20
CA ASP A 177 -13.47 12.63 -8.64
C ASP A 177 -13.54 11.32 -9.46
N GLU A 178 -14.25 11.38 -10.59
CA GLU A 178 -14.16 10.35 -11.63
C GLU A 178 -12.70 10.27 -12.12
N VAL A 179 -12.13 9.07 -12.09
CA VAL A 179 -10.74 8.79 -12.47
C VAL A 179 -10.66 8.72 -13.98
N THR A 180 -10.03 9.73 -14.59
CA THR A 180 -9.77 9.78 -16.03
C THR A 180 -8.29 9.56 -16.32
N ALA A 181 -7.97 9.09 -17.54
CA ALA A 181 -6.59 8.95 -18.00
C ALA A 181 -5.81 10.27 -17.91
N GLU A 182 -6.47 11.40 -18.17
CA GLU A 182 -5.88 12.73 -18.03
C GLU A 182 -5.48 13.03 -16.57
N LYS A 183 -6.33 12.71 -15.60
CA LYS A 183 -6.03 12.93 -14.17
C LYS A 183 -4.86 12.09 -13.69
N ILE A 184 -4.77 10.83 -14.15
CA ILE A 184 -3.65 9.94 -13.84
C ILE A 184 -2.35 10.55 -14.41
N SER A 185 -2.35 10.98 -15.67
CA SER A 185 -1.18 11.62 -16.28
C SER A 185 -0.76 12.89 -15.54
N GLN A 186 -1.71 13.70 -15.07
CA GLN A 186 -1.41 14.87 -14.23
C GLN A 186 -0.82 14.49 -12.87
N ILE A 187 -1.25 13.37 -12.26
CA ILE A 187 -0.67 12.86 -11.01
C ILE A 187 0.77 12.41 -11.24
N GLU A 188 1.00 11.63 -12.29
CA GLU A 188 2.34 11.17 -12.68
C GLU A 188 3.28 12.35 -12.91
N ALA A 189 2.85 13.38 -13.65
CA ALA A 189 3.64 14.58 -13.88
C ALA A 189 4.01 15.31 -12.58
N GLN A 190 3.09 15.37 -11.60
CA GLN A 190 3.37 15.97 -10.29
C GLN A 190 4.37 15.12 -9.49
N ILE A 191 4.22 13.79 -9.49
CA ILE A 191 5.16 12.88 -8.82
C ILE A 191 6.55 12.98 -9.45
N THR A 192 6.66 12.97 -10.78
CA THR A 192 7.94 13.16 -11.48
C THR A 192 8.60 14.48 -11.09
N LYS A 193 7.84 15.58 -11.04
CA LYS A 193 8.37 16.88 -10.63
C LYS A 193 8.86 16.87 -9.17
N VAL A 194 8.13 16.24 -8.27
CA VAL A 194 8.57 16.08 -6.87
C VAL A 194 9.85 15.25 -6.82
N LEU A 195 9.92 14.12 -7.53
CA LEU A 195 11.11 13.27 -7.59
C LEU A 195 12.34 14.05 -8.06
N THR A 196 12.22 14.91 -9.08
CA THR A 196 13.33 15.75 -9.53
C THR A 196 13.85 16.69 -8.45
N TRP A 197 12.96 17.29 -7.64
CA TRP A 197 13.38 18.18 -6.54
C TRP A 197 14.13 17.41 -5.45
N PHE A 198 13.64 16.22 -5.11
CA PHE A 198 14.32 15.35 -4.15
C PHE A 198 15.66 14.84 -4.69
N GLN A 199 15.74 14.51 -5.98
CA GLN A 199 16.96 14.08 -6.66
C GLN A 199 18.07 15.13 -6.57
N ASP A 200 17.78 16.35 -6.97
CA ASP A 200 18.73 17.45 -6.91
C ASP A 200 19.21 17.72 -5.47
N GLY A 201 18.37 17.45 -4.47
CA GLY A 201 18.69 17.61 -3.06
C GLY A 201 19.66 16.56 -2.49
N VAL A 202 19.69 15.35 -3.05
CA VAL A 202 20.45 14.22 -2.48
C VAL A 202 21.59 13.71 -3.35
N LEU A 203 21.70 14.11 -4.62
CA LEU A 203 22.84 13.75 -5.46
C LEU A 203 24.13 14.44 -4.99
N LYS A 204 25.22 13.69 -4.90
CA LYS A 204 26.56 14.26 -4.75
C LYS A 204 26.93 14.91 -6.09
N THR A 205 26.89 16.23 -6.15
CA THR A 205 27.45 16.97 -7.29
C THR A 205 28.96 16.78 -7.27
N GLU A 206 29.57 16.44 -8.41
CA GLU A 206 31.01 16.57 -8.58
C GLU A 206 31.39 17.99 -8.13
N ARG A 207 32.29 18.07 -7.13
CA ARG A 207 32.92 19.35 -6.80
C ARG A 207 33.68 19.78 -8.06
N LYS A 208 33.13 20.75 -8.80
CA LYS A 208 33.89 21.51 -9.79
C LYS A 208 35.05 22.23 -9.11
#